data_AF-K2G7C8-F1
#
_entry.id   AF-K2G7C8-F1
#
_cell.length_a   1.000
_cell.length_b   1.000
_cell.length_c   1.000
_cell.angle_alpha   90.00
_cell.angle_beta   90.00
_cell.angle_gamma   90.00
#
_symmetry.space_group_name_H-M   'P 1'
#
loop_
_entity.id
_entity.type
_entity.pdbx_description
1 polymer ?
#
loop_
_entity_poly.entity_id
_entity_poly.type
_entity_poly.pdbx_seq_one_letter_code
_entity_poly.pdbx_strand_id
1 'polypeptide(L)'
;MADIKKVKDFISSQQSIQFYQKAKDAFLEVLLKMPEEHFDIVTDNMIIMALHEWVLGQMMHFPDIKEWCKIMQLTIPRDMPFEVLKYVIAHEFWHATQWRNWMEWDNDFESQPNEFAKELWFPRTPEIALYINDYWRDPE
;
A
#
# COMPACT_ATOMS: atom_id res chain seq x y z
N MET A 1 1.69 6.56 17.40
CA MET A 1 2.28 6.72 16.06
C MET A 1 3.54 5.87 16.01
N ALA A 2 3.83 5.25 14.86
CA ALA A 2 4.96 4.35 14.70
C ALA A 2 6.31 5.04 14.93
N ASP A 3 7.29 4.28 15.43
CA ASP A 3 8.65 4.77 15.62
C ASP A 3 9.35 5.01 14.28
N ILE A 4 10.00 6.17 14.13
CA ILE A 4 10.63 6.59 12.87
C ILE A 4 11.76 5.66 12.43
N LYS A 5 12.48 5.05 13.38
CA LYS A 5 13.56 4.12 13.06
C LYS A 5 12.98 2.82 12.51
N LYS A 6 11.98 2.24 13.20
CA LYS A 6 11.25 1.05 12.70
C LYS A 6 10.71 1.27 11.28
N VAL A 7 10.07 2.41 11.02
CA VAL A 7 9.52 2.75 9.70
C VAL A 7 10.62 2.80 8.64
N LYS A 8 11.73 3.48 8.91
CA LYS A 8 12.86 3.58 7.96
C LYS A 8 13.52 2.24 7.71
N ASP A 9 13.68 1.42 8.74
CA ASP A 9 14.26 0.09 8.64
C ASP A 9 13.36 -0.82 7.77
N PHE A 10 12.04 -0.76 7.97
CA PHE A 10 11.07 -1.46 7.12
C PHE A 10 11.15 -0.99 5.67
N ILE A 11 11.07 0.32 5.38
CA ILE A 11 11.15 0.83 4.00
C ILE A 11 12.47 0.44 3.33
N SER A 12 13.57 0.45 4.08
CA SER A 12 14.90 0.10 3.57
C SER A 12 15.04 -1.40 3.27
N SER A 13 14.26 -2.27 3.91
CA SER A 13 14.25 -3.70 3.61
C SER A 13 13.50 -4.04 2.32
N GLN A 14 12.67 -3.14 1.81
CA GLN A 14 11.86 -3.35 0.61
C GLN A 14 12.66 -3.08 -0.68
N GLN A 15 13.29 -4.13 -1.21
CA GLN A 15 14.12 -4.04 -2.43
C GLN A 15 13.32 -3.62 -3.67
N SER A 16 12.04 -3.95 -3.74
CA SER A 16 11.17 -3.63 -4.89
C SER A 16 10.99 -2.13 -5.12
N ILE A 17 11.03 -1.32 -4.05
CA ILE A 17 10.86 0.14 -4.11
C ILE A 17 12.19 0.89 -4.00
N GLN A 18 13.33 0.20 -4.05
CA GLN A 18 14.64 0.81 -3.76
C GLN A 18 14.98 2.00 -4.67
N PHE A 19 14.48 2.01 -5.91
CA PHE A 19 14.69 3.08 -6.89
C PHE A 19 13.50 4.06 -7.02
N TYR A 20 12.45 3.89 -6.21
CA TYR A 20 11.22 4.67 -6.27
C TYR A 20 11.16 5.67 -5.12
N GLN A 21 11.92 6.76 -5.22
CA GLN A 21 12.02 7.74 -4.13
C GLN A 21 10.64 8.29 -3.71
N LYS A 22 9.80 8.64 -4.69
CA LYS A 22 8.42 9.10 -4.44
C LYS A 22 7.58 8.08 -3.68
N ALA A 23 7.74 6.79 -3.97
CA ALA A 23 7.05 5.73 -3.24
C ALA A 23 7.59 5.61 -1.82
N LYS A 24 8.92 5.63 -1.63
CA LYS A 24 9.54 5.63 -0.29
C LYS A 24 9.05 6.78 0.57
N ASP A 25 8.96 7.98 0.00
CA ASP A 25 8.49 9.18 0.69
C ASP A 25 7.01 9.04 1.08
N ALA A 26 6.17 8.51 0.17
CA ALA A 26 4.76 8.25 0.45
C ALA A 26 4.58 7.19 1.55
N PHE A 27 5.32 6.07 1.48
CA PHE A 27 5.32 5.04 2.53
C PHE A 27 5.75 5.61 3.87
N LEU A 28 6.80 6.44 3.89
CA LEU A 28 7.28 7.08 5.10
C LEU A 28 6.19 7.95 5.75
N GLU A 29 5.52 8.80 4.96
CA GLU A 29 4.43 9.65 5.48
C GLU A 29 3.27 8.82 6.03
N VAL A 30 2.84 7.79 5.30
CA VAL A 30 1.70 6.95 5.72
C VAL A 30 2.04 6.15 6.97
N LEU A 31 3.17 5.45 7.00
CA LEU A 31 3.57 4.59 8.11
C LEU A 31 3.82 5.39 9.39
N LEU A 32 4.36 6.62 9.30
CA LEU A 32 4.56 7.48 10.47
C LEU A 32 3.24 7.96 11.11
N LYS A 33 2.16 8.07 10.32
CA LYS A 33 0.84 8.45 10.83
C LYS A 33 0.11 7.28 11.50
N MET A 34 0.53 6.06 11.20
CA MET A 34 -0.11 4.85 11.70
C MET A 34 0.11 4.67 13.22
N PRO A 35 -0.91 4.23 13.99
CA PRO A 35 -0.72 3.71 15.34
C PRO A 35 0.29 2.55 15.34
N GLU A 36 1.06 2.40 16.42
CA GLU A 36 2.15 1.42 16.46
C GLU A 36 1.64 -0.02 16.32
N GLU A 37 0.49 -0.33 16.93
CA GLU A 37 -0.16 -1.64 16.81
C GLU A 37 -0.51 -1.99 15.35
N HIS A 38 -1.04 -1.03 14.59
CA HIS A 38 -1.35 -1.22 13.18
C HIS A 38 -0.07 -1.33 12.35
N PHE A 39 0.96 -0.54 12.67
CA PHE A 39 2.25 -0.63 12.00
C PHE A 39 2.86 -2.02 12.14
N ASP A 40 2.92 -2.54 13.37
CA ASP A 40 3.50 -3.86 13.64
C ASP A 40 2.69 -4.95 12.90
N ILE A 41 1.34 -4.87 12.91
CA ILE A 41 0.48 -5.79 12.17
C ILE A 41 0.70 -5.69 10.66
N VAL A 42 0.75 -4.49 10.07
CA VAL A 42 0.89 -4.29 8.62
C VAL A 42 2.24 -4.74 8.13
N THR A 43 3.31 -4.45 8.88
CA THR A 43 4.69 -4.67 8.43
C THR A 43 5.23 -6.07 8.74
N ASP A 44 4.64 -6.78 9.68
CA ASP A 44 5.04 -8.17 9.99
C ASP A 44 4.92 -9.07 8.75
N ASN A 45 6.04 -9.67 8.34
CA ASN A 45 6.12 -10.54 7.15
C ASN A 45 5.49 -9.95 5.87
N MET A 46 5.56 -8.63 5.69
CA MET A 46 5.06 -7.93 4.50
C MET A 46 6.14 -7.73 3.44
N ILE A 47 5.81 -8.06 2.19
CA ILE A 47 6.56 -7.69 1.01
C ILE A 47 5.75 -6.73 0.16
N ILE A 48 6.31 -5.54 -0.09
CA ILE A 48 5.76 -4.60 -1.05
C ILE A 48 6.30 -4.97 -2.44
N MET A 49 5.44 -4.97 -3.43
CA MET A 49 5.77 -5.18 -4.83
C MET A 49 5.29 -3.99 -5.65
N ALA A 50 6.21 -3.08 -6.00
CA ALA A 50 5.91 -1.99 -6.90
C ALA A 50 6.02 -2.43 -8.36
N LEU A 51 4.97 -2.22 -9.13
CA LEU A 51 4.91 -2.48 -10.57
C LEU A 51 4.84 -1.16 -11.33
N HIS A 52 5.62 -1.05 -12.41
CA HIS A 52 5.48 0.06 -13.36
C HIS A 52 4.35 -0.21 -14.36
N GLU A 53 3.68 0.84 -14.82
CA GLU A 53 2.90 0.80 -16.06
C GLU A 53 3.71 0.16 -17.18
N TRP A 54 3.05 -0.67 -17.99
CA TRP A 54 3.63 -1.42 -19.12
C TRP A 54 4.56 -2.58 -18.78
N VAL A 55 4.82 -2.83 -17.49
CA VAL A 55 5.54 -4.03 -17.03
C VAL A 55 4.52 -5.09 -16.60
N LEU A 56 3.84 -5.67 -17.59
CA LEU A 56 3.03 -6.88 -17.40
C LEU A 56 3.97 -8.05 -17.11
N GLY A 57 4.13 -8.38 -15.82
CA GLY A 57 4.83 -9.58 -15.39
C GLY A 57 6.35 -9.41 -15.31
N GLN A 58 6.82 -8.63 -14.34
CA GLN A 58 8.05 -9.07 -13.68
C GLN A 58 7.68 -10.27 -12.81
N MET A 59 7.97 -11.46 -13.32
CA MET A 59 8.00 -12.69 -12.54
C MET A 59 9.11 -12.50 -11.49
N MET A 60 8.75 -11.93 -10.33
CA MET A 60 9.68 -11.83 -9.22
C MET A 60 9.90 -13.25 -8.71
N HIS A 61 11.13 -13.75 -8.87
CA HIS A 61 11.57 -14.96 -8.19
C HIS A 61 11.61 -14.66 -6.69
N PHE A 62 10.51 -14.93 -6.01
CA PHE A 62 10.54 -15.01 -4.56
C PHE A 62 11.41 -16.21 -4.18
N PRO A 63 12.38 -16.05 -3.26
CA PRO A 63 13.02 -17.21 -2.65
C PRO A 63 11.93 -18.07 -1.98
N ASP A 64 12.17 -19.37 -1.81
CA ASP A 64 11.22 -20.24 -1.11
C ASP A 64 10.89 -19.66 0.27
N ILE A 65 9.71 -19.02 0.39
CA ILE A 65 9.23 -18.44 1.63
C ILE A 65 8.66 -19.59 2.45
N LYS A 66 9.41 -20.02 3.46
CA LYS A 66 9.03 -21.13 4.35
C LYS A 66 8.00 -20.73 5.41
N GLU A 67 7.74 -19.43 5.55
CA GLU A 67 6.86 -18.83 6.53
C GLU A 67 5.72 -18.09 5.83
N TRP A 68 4.65 -17.77 6.57
CA TRP A 68 3.53 -17.01 6.02
C TRP A 68 3.97 -15.57 5.69
N CYS A 69 3.46 -15.01 4.59
CA CYS A 69 3.83 -13.68 4.11
C CYS A 69 2.63 -12.94 3.50
N LYS A 70 2.55 -11.63 3.72
CA LYS A 70 1.65 -10.71 2.99
C LYS A 70 2.36 -10.12 1.80
N ILE A 71 1.66 -10.02 0.68
CA ILE A 71 2.14 -9.33 -0.51
C ILE A 71 1.22 -8.16 -0.80
N MET A 72 1.78 -6.95 -0.78
CA MET A 72 1.10 -5.74 -1.23
C MET A 72 1.60 -5.41 -2.64
N GLN A 73 0.75 -5.61 -3.65
CA GLN A 73 1.06 -5.21 -5.01
C GLN A 73 0.59 -3.77 -5.25
N LEU A 74 1.51 -2.89 -5.62
CA LEU A 74 1.24 -1.49 -5.90
C LEU A 74 1.65 -1.18 -7.33
N THR A 75 0.68 -0.99 -8.22
CA THR A 75 0.95 -0.48 -9.55
C THR A 75 1.08 1.04 -9.49
N ILE A 76 2.26 1.55 -9.87
CA ILE A 76 2.61 2.97 -9.77
C ILE A 76 2.71 3.55 -11.18
N PRO A 77 1.68 4.29 -11.63
CA PRO A 77 1.77 5.11 -12.82
C PRO A 77 2.90 6.12 -12.68
N ARG A 78 3.61 6.40 -13.78
CA ARG A 78 4.76 7.32 -13.76
C ARG A 78 4.37 8.69 -13.19
N ASP A 79 3.17 9.15 -13.54
CA ASP A 79 2.70 10.50 -13.27
C ASP A 79 1.65 10.55 -12.15
N MET A 80 1.48 9.46 -11.38
CA MET A 80 0.50 9.39 -10.28
C MET A 80 0.73 10.51 -9.26
N PRO A 81 -0.27 11.37 -8.94
CA PRO A 81 -0.11 12.42 -7.95
C PRO A 81 0.32 11.88 -6.58
N PHE A 82 1.15 12.61 -5.85
CA PHE A 82 1.70 12.15 -4.57
C PHE A 82 0.60 11.91 -3.51
N GLU A 83 -0.41 12.76 -3.45
CA GLU A 83 -1.57 12.58 -2.55
C GLU A 83 -2.40 11.34 -2.91
N VAL A 84 -2.54 11.03 -4.20
CA VAL A 84 -3.21 9.80 -4.64
C VAL A 84 -2.40 8.58 -4.18
N LEU A 85 -1.08 8.61 -4.35
CA LEU A 85 -0.20 7.51 -3.92
C LEU A 85 -0.28 7.27 -2.40
N LYS A 86 -0.30 8.34 -1.58
CA LYS A 86 -0.47 8.21 -0.13
C LYS A 86 -1.82 7.64 0.25
N TYR A 87 -2.90 8.08 -0.39
CA TYR A 87 -4.23 7.51 -0.20
C TYR A 87 -4.25 6.02 -0.55
N VAL A 88 -3.74 5.63 -1.73
CA VAL A 88 -3.71 4.21 -2.15
C VAL A 88 -2.91 3.37 -1.16
N ILE A 89 -1.73 3.83 -0.73
CA ILE A 89 -0.91 3.10 0.25
C ILE A 89 -1.68 2.93 1.58
N ALA A 90 -2.31 3.98 2.08
CA ALA A 90 -3.08 3.92 3.32
C ALA A 90 -4.29 2.98 3.20
N HIS A 91 -4.98 3.01 2.06
CA HIS A 91 -6.09 2.12 1.74
C HIS A 91 -5.64 0.65 1.74
N GLU A 92 -4.58 0.32 1.00
CA GLU A 92 -4.07 -1.06 0.90
C GLU A 92 -3.52 -1.61 2.22
N PHE A 93 -2.96 -0.74 3.07
CA PHE A 93 -2.53 -1.16 4.40
C PHE A 93 -3.68 -1.58 5.31
N TRP A 94 -4.88 -1.02 5.14
CA TRP A 94 -6.03 -1.53 5.85
C TRP A 94 -6.36 -2.96 5.43
N HIS A 95 -6.33 -3.28 4.13
CA HIS A 95 -6.53 -4.68 3.69
C HIS A 95 -5.49 -5.62 4.31
N ALA A 96 -4.27 -5.15 4.49
CA ALA A 96 -3.21 -5.90 5.16
C ALA A 96 -3.45 -6.14 6.66
N THR A 97 -4.14 -5.24 7.39
CA THR A 97 -4.47 -5.44 8.82
C THR A 97 -5.57 -6.47 9.02
N GLN A 98 -6.43 -6.65 8.03
CA GLN A 98 -7.63 -7.48 8.18
C GLN A 98 -7.35 -8.98 8.02
N TRP A 99 -6.08 -9.39 7.82
CA TRP A 99 -5.68 -10.79 7.56
C TRP A 99 -6.54 -11.46 6.46
N ARG A 100 -7.10 -10.62 5.57
CA ARG A 100 -8.34 -10.89 4.80
C ARG A 100 -8.16 -11.81 3.61
N ASN A 101 -6.93 -12.22 3.28
CA ASN A 101 -6.66 -13.24 2.25
C ASN A 101 -7.31 -14.61 2.55
N TRP A 102 -8.10 -14.76 3.62
CA TRP A 102 -8.62 -16.04 4.12
C TRP A 102 -10.06 -16.05 4.67
N MET A 103 -10.87 -14.98 4.56
CA MET A 103 -12.27 -14.99 5.04
C MET A 103 -13.28 -14.55 3.97
N GLU A 104 -14.20 -15.46 3.61
CA GLU A 104 -15.20 -15.34 2.52
C GLU A 104 -16.34 -14.32 2.76
N TRP A 105 -16.44 -13.69 3.94
CA TRP A 105 -17.70 -13.08 4.41
C TRP A 105 -17.61 -11.59 4.77
N ASP A 106 -16.82 -10.81 4.06
CA ASP A 106 -16.78 -9.36 4.25
C ASP A 106 -17.43 -8.63 3.07
N ASN A 107 -18.64 -8.11 3.29
CA ASN A 107 -19.45 -7.47 2.25
C ASN A 107 -19.09 -5.99 2.01
N ASP A 108 -18.09 -5.46 2.73
CA ASP A 108 -17.66 -4.06 2.60
C ASP A 108 -16.15 -3.95 2.30
N PHE A 109 -15.86 -3.94 1.01
CA PHE A 109 -14.51 -3.91 0.45
C PHE A 109 -13.89 -2.51 0.43
N GLU A 110 -14.68 -1.45 0.57
CA GLU A 110 -14.22 -0.09 0.25
C GLU A 110 -14.43 0.90 1.38
N SER A 111 -15.51 0.78 2.18
CA SER A 111 -15.82 1.83 3.15
C SER A 111 -14.81 1.87 4.30
N GLN A 112 -14.43 0.70 4.84
CA GLN A 112 -13.50 0.61 5.96
C GLN A 112 -12.07 1.04 5.59
N PRO A 113 -11.49 0.59 4.46
CA PRO A 113 -10.21 1.12 4.01
C PRO A 113 -10.23 2.64 3.81
N ASN A 114 -11.32 3.19 3.27
CA ASN A 114 -11.46 4.63 3.04
C ASN A 114 -11.55 5.42 4.35
N GLU A 115 -12.28 4.93 5.34
CA GLU A 115 -12.33 5.55 6.67
C GLU A 115 -10.98 5.44 7.38
N PHE A 116 -10.29 4.30 7.30
CA PHE A 116 -8.93 4.17 7.86
C PHE A 116 -7.94 5.15 7.21
N ALA A 117 -7.93 5.24 5.88
CA ALA A 117 -7.06 6.19 5.18
C ALA A 117 -7.35 7.63 5.62
N LYS A 118 -8.63 7.97 5.81
CA LYS A 118 -9.08 9.26 6.33
C LYS A 118 -8.66 9.50 7.80
N GLU A 119 -8.73 8.49 8.66
CA GLU A 119 -8.21 8.56 10.05
C GLU A 119 -6.70 8.81 10.09
N LEU A 120 -5.96 8.27 9.12
CA LEU A 120 -4.54 8.56 8.91
C LEU A 120 -4.27 9.92 8.26
N TRP A 121 -5.30 10.75 8.01
CA TRP A 121 -5.23 12.05 7.33
C TRP A 121 -4.95 11.99 5.82
N PHE A 122 -5.27 10.87 5.18
CA PHE A 122 -5.20 10.69 3.74
C PHE A 122 -6.59 10.34 3.15
N PRO A 123 -7.59 11.23 3.26
CA PRO A 123 -8.95 10.93 2.80
C PRO A 123 -9.02 10.83 1.28
N ARG A 124 -9.95 10.01 0.76
CA ARG A 124 -10.33 10.02 -0.65
C ARG A 124 -11.06 11.33 -0.99
N THR A 125 -10.34 12.31 -1.54
CA THR A 125 -10.96 13.56 -2.03
C THR A 125 -11.65 13.34 -3.38
N PRO A 126 -12.54 14.25 -3.83
CA PRO A 126 -13.12 14.17 -5.16
C PRO A 126 -12.06 14.09 -6.28
N GLU A 127 -10.95 14.81 -6.15
CA GLU A 127 -9.84 14.79 -7.13
C GLU A 127 -9.14 13.43 -7.17
N ILE A 128 -8.90 12.84 -6.00
CA ILE A 128 -8.32 11.49 -5.89
C ILE A 128 -9.29 10.45 -6.47
N ALA A 129 -10.59 10.58 -6.17
CA ALA A 129 -11.61 9.68 -6.70
C ALA A 129 -11.70 9.77 -8.23
N LEU A 130 -11.67 10.98 -8.80
CA LEU A 130 -11.64 11.20 -10.24
C LEU A 130 -10.40 10.55 -10.87
N TYR A 131 -9.21 10.81 -10.32
CA TYR A 131 -7.97 10.20 -10.83
C TYR A 131 -8.06 8.67 -10.86
N ILE A 132 -8.49 8.04 -9.76
CA ILE A 132 -8.60 6.58 -9.67
C ILE A 132 -9.62 6.05 -10.66
N ASN A 133 -10.80 6.67 -10.75
CA ASN A 133 -11.86 6.21 -11.64
C ASN A 133 -11.48 6.37 -13.12
N ASP A 134 -10.79 7.44 -13.48
CA ASP A 134 -10.37 7.69 -14.86
C ASP A 134 -9.22 6.77 -15.29
N TYR A 135 -8.32 6.47 -14.34
CA TYR A 135 -7.11 5.70 -14.60
C TYR A 135 -7.33 4.19 -14.57
N TRP A 136 -8.20 3.69 -13.68
CA TRP A 136 -8.48 2.26 -13.50
C TRP A 136 -9.79 1.79 -14.14
N ARG A 137 -10.44 2.66 -14.94
CA ARG A 137 -11.52 2.21 -15.84
C ARG A 137 -10.91 1.30 -16.90
N ASP A 138 -11.45 0.09 -17.02
CA ASP A 138 -11.27 -0.69 -18.24
C ASP A 138 -11.70 0.19 -19.43
N PRO A 139 -10.86 0.41 -20.44
CA PRO A 139 -11.33 1.01 -21.68
C PRO A 139 -12.41 0.08 -22.25
N GLU A 140 -13.62 0.61 -22.43
CA GLU A 140 -14.74 -0.09 -23.11
C GLU A 140 -14.34 -0.62 -24.49
#